data_AF-A0A1W1EIY6-F1
#
_entry.id   AF-A0A1W1EIY6-F1
#
_cell.length_a   1.000
_cell.length_b   1.000
_cell.length_c   1.000
_cell.angle_alpha   90.00
_cell.angle_beta   90.00
_cell.angle_gamma   90.00
#
_symmetry.space_group_name_H-M   'P 1'
#
loop_
_entity.id
_entity.type
_entity.pdbx_description
1 polymer ?
#
loop_
_entity_poly.entity_id
_entity_poly.type
_entity_poly.pdbx_seq_one_letter_code
_entity_poly.pdbx_strand_id
1 'polypeptide(L)'
;MVSRLMQLSYNGVDFYSLRTPFYIFGIINIYLYYELSKIYFKNQDDIYLSTTIFMLLPGIIVSMALANISVIVITIVLLFIIANKKDYRYIEIILMIILLFVHNVAIIFFISILIYSIYNKKRCLLYASAILSIISLYLSSFIVGGKPSGHFIDIFGLYSAIFSPFLFIYFLFAIYKAKANRDILWYISFISLIVSLILSIRQRIYITEFTSYVLVGMILMIQIYHNSLRVRLKEYQGLYKKIFYFMMITLISSTLIIIFHQPLFNLVDNPKKHFAYDIYEIYWVSQKIKSGLMSCYDTDENKKRYQLRYYKIKSCKK
;
A
#
# COMPACT_ATOMS: atom_id res chain seq x y z
N MET A 1 -1.28 -18.01 4.65
CA MET A 1 0.00 -17.83 3.94
C MET A 1 1.00 -17.00 4.74
N VAL A 2 0.63 -15.81 5.20
CA VAL A 2 1.48 -14.96 6.07
C VAL A 2 1.97 -15.71 7.32
N SER A 3 1.13 -16.50 7.99
CA SER A 3 1.58 -17.30 9.15
C SER A 3 2.58 -18.41 8.80
N ARG A 4 2.50 -19.02 7.59
CA ARG A 4 3.47 -20.01 7.12
C ARG A 4 4.80 -19.38 6.71
N LEU A 5 4.77 -18.20 6.08
CA LEU A 5 5.96 -17.39 5.81
C LEU A 5 6.65 -16.94 7.11
N MET A 6 5.84 -16.57 8.11
CA MET A 6 6.33 -16.25 9.46
C MET A 6 6.93 -17.48 10.16
N GLN A 7 6.36 -18.68 9.97
CA GLN A 7 6.91 -19.94 10.50
C GLN A 7 8.21 -20.38 9.80
N LEU A 8 8.34 -20.15 8.49
CA LEU A 8 9.58 -20.46 7.75
C LEU A 8 10.77 -19.63 8.26
N SER A 9 10.49 -18.42 8.75
CA SER A 9 11.48 -17.51 9.35
C SER A 9 11.75 -17.79 10.84
N TYR A 10 10.97 -18.67 11.48
CA TYR A 10 10.99 -18.87 12.93
C TYR A 10 12.19 -19.69 13.44
N ASN A 11 12.98 -20.30 12.55
CA ASN A 11 14.18 -21.06 12.94
C ASN A 11 15.36 -20.19 13.41
N GLY A 12 15.20 -18.87 13.50
CA GLY A 12 16.17 -17.92 14.08
C GLY A 12 15.49 -16.92 15.02
N VAL A 13 16.03 -16.76 16.22
CA VAL A 13 15.38 -16.25 17.44
C VAL A 13 15.23 -14.71 17.50
N ASP A 14 15.34 -13.98 16.38
CA ASP A 14 15.40 -12.51 16.41
C ASP A 14 14.18 -11.81 15.80
N PHE A 15 13.82 -10.65 16.39
CA PHE A 15 12.78 -9.73 15.93
C PHE A 15 12.91 -9.32 14.45
N TYR A 16 14.15 -9.30 13.96
CA TYR A 16 14.48 -8.99 12.57
C TYR A 16 14.08 -10.09 11.59
N SER A 17 14.16 -11.35 12.00
CA SER A 17 13.94 -12.51 11.12
C SER A 17 12.57 -12.43 10.44
N LEU A 18 11.50 -12.21 11.23
CA LEU A 18 10.11 -12.21 10.75
C LEU A 18 9.79 -11.11 9.70
N ARG A 19 10.53 -10.00 9.72
CA ARG A 19 10.32 -8.84 8.83
C ARG A 19 11.20 -8.89 7.57
N THR A 20 12.31 -9.62 7.63
CA THR A 20 13.24 -9.83 6.52
C THR A 20 12.56 -10.15 5.17
N PRO A 21 11.59 -11.10 5.07
CA PRO A 21 10.96 -11.37 3.78
C PRO A 21 10.21 -10.15 3.21
N PHE A 22 9.62 -9.31 4.05
CA PHE A 22 8.91 -8.11 3.61
C PHE A 22 9.86 -7.01 3.14
N TYR A 23 11.05 -6.91 3.74
CA TYR A 23 12.10 -6.04 3.22
C TYR A 23 12.58 -6.48 1.83
N ILE A 24 12.74 -7.80 1.62
CA ILE A 24 13.10 -8.36 0.31
C ILE A 24 12.02 -8.02 -0.73
N PHE A 25 10.74 -8.26 -0.43
CA PHE A 25 9.65 -7.85 -1.32
C PHE A 25 9.61 -6.33 -1.57
N GLY A 26 9.96 -5.53 -0.56
CA GLY A 26 10.08 -4.08 -0.71
C GLY A 26 11.19 -3.66 -1.69
N ILE A 27 12.36 -4.28 -1.61
CA ILE A 27 13.46 -4.04 -2.57
C ILE A 27 13.06 -4.48 -3.98
N ILE A 28 12.40 -5.64 -4.10
CA ILE A 28 11.86 -6.13 -5.37
C ILE A 28 10.83 -5.13 -5.92
N ASN A 29 9.96 -4.55 -5.08
CA ASN A 29 9.00 -3.54 -5.51
C ASN A 29 9.69 -2.29 -6.08
N ILE A 30 10.76 -1.81 -5.45
CA ILE A 30 11.53 -0.66 -5.95
C ILE A 30 12.12 -0.99 -7.33
N TYR A 31 12.72 -2.17 -7.48
CA TYR A 31 13.28 -2.63 -8.75
C TYR A 31 12.21 -2.77 -9.84
N LEU A 32 11.07 -3.41 -9.54
CA LEU A 32 9.97 -3.57 -10.48
C LEU A 32 9.35 -2.23 -10.86
N TYR A 33 9.23 -1.30 -9.91
CA TYR A 33 8.71 0.04 -10.17
C TYR A 33 9.66 0.84 -11.06
N TYR A 34 10.97 0.68 -10.89
CA TYR A 34 11.98 1.25 -11.79
C TYR A 34 11.87 0.68 -13.22
N GLU A 35 11.75 -0.64 -13.37
CA GLU A 35 11.53 -1.29 -14.67
C GLU A 35 10.22 -0.84 -15.32
N LEU A 36 9.14 -0.71 -14.54
CA LEU A 36 7.88 -0.17 -15.03
C LEU A 36 8.02 1.30 -15.45
N SER A 37 8.74 2.11 -14.69
CA SER A 37 8.98 3.52 -15.00
C SER A 37 9.72 3.71 -16.33
N LYS A 38 10.66 2.81 -16.71
CA LYS A 38 11.30 2.82 -18.03
C LYS A 38 10.33 2.68 -19.20
N ILE A 39 9.19 2.03 -18.99
CA ILE A 39 8.16 1.86 -20.03
C ILE A 39 7.39 3.18 -20.25
N TYR A 40 7.27 4.03 -19.23
CA TYR A 40 6.47 5.26 -19.27
C TYR A 40 7.28 6.52 -19.54
N PHE A 41 8.54 6.54 -19.13
CA PHE A 41 9.41 7.71 -19.25
C PHE A 41 10.53 7.46 -20.24
N LYS A 42 10.84 8.48 -21.07
CA LYS A 42 11.98 8.44 -22.00
C LYS A 42 13.29 8.89 -21.34
N ASN A 43 13.21 9.83 -20.41
CA ASN A 43 14.38 10.44 -19.78
C ASN A 43 14.76 9.67 -18.51
N GLN A 44 16.05 9.42 -18.33
CA GLN A 44 16.58 8.75 -17.14
C GLN A 44 16.27 9.50 -15.85
N ASP A 45 16.37 10.83 -15.86
CA ASP A 45 16.07 11.66 -14.68
C ASP A 45 14.63 11.49 -14.20
N ASP A 46 13.66 11.40 -15.11
CA ASP A 46 12.24 11.18 -14.75
C ASP A 46 12.05 9.79 -14.13
N ILE A 47 12.76 8.77 -14.63
CA ILE A 47 12.71 7.39 -14.14
C ILE A 47 13.26 7.34 -12.71
N TYR A 48 14.42 7.95 -12.46
CA TYR A 48 15.02 8.01 -11.14
C TYR A 48 14.18 8.82 -10.16
N LEU A 49 13.65 9.98 -10.58
CA LEU A 49 12.74 10.78 -9.77
C LEU A 49 11.49 9.98 -9.37
N SER A 50 10.88 9.27 -10.33
CA SER A 50 9.70 8.44 -10.10
C SER A 50 9.96 7.33 -9.10
N THR A 51 11.05 6.61 -9.28
CA THR A 51 11.44 5.52 -8.38
C THR A 51 11.78 6.04 -6.98
N THR A 52 12.45 7.19 -6.89
CA THR A 52 12.80 7.83 -5.61
C THR A 52 11.56 8.27 -4.85
N ILE A 53 10.60 8.92 -5.52
CA ILE A 53 9.32 9.30 -4.91
C ILE A 53 8.58 8.07 -4.41
N PHE A 54 8.53 7.00 -5.21
CA PHE A 54 7.88 5.76 -4.79
C PHE A 54 8.53 5.13 -3.57
N MET A 55 9.87 5.07 -3.52
CA MET A 55 10.63 4.59 -2.37
C MET A 55 10.38 5.43 -1.10
N LEU A 56 10.24 6.76 -1.27
CA LEU A 56 9.94 7.71 -0.22
C LEU A 56 8.45 7.83 0.09
N LEU A 57 7.56 6.95 -0.38
CA LEU A 57 6.18 7.00 0.06
C LEU A 57 6.07 6.45 1.49
N PRO A 58 5.49 7.21 2.45
CA PRO A 58 5.14 6.71 3.77
C PRO A 58 4.49 5.33 3.75
N GLY A 59 3.53 5.13 2.82
CA GLY A 59 2.85 3.87 2.61
C GLY A 59 3.76 2.68 2.32
N ILE A 60 4.79 2.87 1.50
CA ILE A 60 5.75 1.81 1.14
C ILE A 60 6.62 1.46 2.34
N ILE A 61 7.18 2.46 3.00
CA ILE A 61 8.04 2.29 4.18
C ILE A 61 7.27 1.59 5.32
N VAL A 62 6.06 2.05 5.62
CA VAL A 62 5.21 1.46 6.67
C VAL A 62 4.84 0.02 6.32
N SER A 63 4.51 -0.26 5.06
CA SER A 63 4.13 -1.61 4.63
C SER A 63 5.30 -2.60 4.81
N MET A 64 6.54 -2.17 4.51
CA MET A 64 7.75 -2.96 4.73
C MET A 64 8.02 -3.16 6.23
N ALA A 65 8.00 -2.07 7.02
CA ALA A 65 8.33 -2.10 8.44
C ALA A 65 7.34 -2.90 9.29
N LEU A 66 6.04 -2.86 8.94
CA LEU A 66 4.97 -3.56 9.67
C LEU A 66 4.69 -4.98 9.16
N ALA A 67 5.48 -5.50 8.21
CA ALA A 67 5.27 -6.82 7.61
C ALA A 67 3.84 -7.00 7.07
N ASN A 68 3.36 -5.99 6.33
CA ASN A 68 2.00 -5.99 5.79
C ASN A 68 1.93 -6.79 4.48
N ILE A 69 0.84 -7.52 4.28
CA ILE A 69 0.56 -8.26 3.05
C ILE A 69 0.53 -7.35 1.82
N SER A 70 0.23 -6.07 2.00
CA SER A 70 0.26 -5.02 0.96
C SER A 70 1.55 -5.01 0.15
N VAL A 71 2.71 -5.27 0.77
CA VAL A 71 4.00 -5.27 0.05
C VAL A 71 4.03 -6.36 -1.02
N ILE A 72 3.54 -7.56 -0.69
CA ILE A 72 3.49 -8.72 -1.60
C ILE A 72 2.47 -8.43 -2.72
N VAL A 73 1.34 -7.83 -2.37
CA VAL A 73 0.29 -7.45 -3.34
C VAL A 73 0.84 -6.45 -4.35
N ILE A 74 1.57 -5.42 -3.90
CA ILE A 74 2.22 -4.45 -4.79
C ILE A 74 3.18 -5.17 -5.75
N THR A 75 3.95 -6.16 -5.27
CA THR A 75 4.86 -6.94 -6.12
C THR A 75 4.10 -7.64 -7.25
N ILE A 76 3.02 -8.34 -6.91
CA ILE A 76 2.20 -9.09 -7.88
C ILE A 76 1.56 -8.12 -8.89
N VAL A 77 1.06 -6.97 -8.41
CA VAL A 77 0.41 -5.97 -9.27
C VAL A 77 1.42 -5.31 -10.22
N LEU A 78 2.61 -4.96 -9.74
CA LEU A 78 3.67 -4.41 -10.60
C LEU A 78 4.10 -5.44 -11.67
N LEU A 79 4.32 -6.70 -11.28
CA LEU A 79 4.61 -7.78 -12.23
C LEU A 79 3.49 -7.94 -13.26
N PHE A 80 2.23 -7.87 -12.82
CA PHE A 80 1.08 -7.99 -13.71
C PHE A 80 1.05 -6.87 -14.75
N ILE A 81 1.29 -5.62 -14.34
CA ILE A 81 1.30 -4.49 -15.27
C ILE A 81 2.47 -4.61 -16.25
N ILE A 82 3.66 -5.00 -15.78
CA ILE A 82 4.82 -5.23 -16.66
C ILE A 82 4.51 -6.34 -17.67
N ALA A 83 3.90 -7.45 -17.23
CA ALA A 83 3.48 -8.54 -18.11
C ALA A 83 2.48 -8.05 -19.17
N ASN A 84 1.50 -7.22 -18.77
CA ASN A 84 0.53 -6.63 -19.68
C ASN A 84 1.14 -5.67 -20.69
N LYS A 85 2.18 -4.91 -20.31
CA LYS A 85 2.89 -4.01 -21.22
C LYS A 85 3.83 -4.75 -22.18
N LYS A 86 4.32 -5.93 -21.79
CA LYS A 86 5.15 -6.81 -22.63
C LYS A 86 4.34 -7.88 -23.39
N ASP A 87 3.01 -7.83 -23.30
CA ASP A 87 2.06 -8.78 -23.91
C ASP A 87 2.27 -10.26 -23.51
N TYR A 88 2.76 -10.51 -22.28
CA TYR A 88 2.94 -11.87 -21.73
C TYR A 88 1.65 -12.41 -21.11
N ARG A 89 0.69 -12.79 -21.96
CA ARG A 89 -0.67 -13.21 -21.58
C ARG A 89 -0.75 -14.34 -20.56
N TYR A 90 0.10 -15.36 -20.68
CA TYR A 90 0.10 -16.50 -19.76
C TYR A 90 0.51 -16.08 -18.35
N ILE A 91 1.53 -15.21 -18.25
CA ILE A 91 2.03 -14.70 -16.97
C ILE A 91 0.95 -13.82 -16.32
N GLU A 92 0.25 -12.99 -17.09
CA GLU A 92 -0.86 -12.17 -16.56
C GLU A 92 -1.93 -13.03 -15.87
N ILE A 93 -2.38 -14.10 -16.52
CA ILE A 93 -3.42 -14.98 -15.97
C ILE A 93 -2.93 -15.69 -14.71
N ILE A 94 -1.69 -16.21 -14.72
CA ILE A 94 -1.08 -16.85 -13.54
C ILE A 94 -1.02 -15.85 -12.36
N LEU A 95 -0.58 -14.63 -12.60
CA LEU A 95 -0.51 -13.59 -11.56
C LEU A 95 -1.89 -13.23 -11.01
N MET A 96 -2.92 -13.17 -11.87
CA MET A 96 -4.30 -12.96 -11.42
C MET A 96 -4.80 -14.11 -10.53
N ILE A 97 -4.50 -15.36 -10.87
CA ILE A 97 -4.86 -16.52 -10.04
C ILE A 97 -4.11 -16.48 -8.71
N ILE A 98 -2.82 -16.15 -8.71
CA ILE A 98 -2.05 -15.99 -7.47
C ILE A 98 -2.68 -14.90 -6.59
N LEU A 99 -3.06 -13.76 -7.18
CA LEU A 99 -3.65 -12.65 -6.45
C LEU A 99 -4.97 -13.01 -5.74
N LEU A 100 -5.79 -13.87 -6.37
CA LEU A 100 -7.04 -14.39 -5.80
C LEU A 100 -6.83 -15.04 -4.42
N PHE A 101 -5.74 -15.79 -4.25
CA PHE A 101 -5.45 -16.50 -3.00
C PHE A 101 -4.65 -15.66 -2.00
N VAL A 102 -3.92 -14.65 -2.47
CA VAL A 102 -3.06 -13.82 -1.61
C VAL A 102 -3.86 -12.72 -0.92
N HIS A 103 -4.84 -12.12 -1.59
CA HIS A 103 -5.47 -10.90 -1.10
C HIS A 103 -6.99 -10.99 -0.99
N ASN A 104 -7.51 -10.69 0.21
CA ASN A 104 -8.96 -10.76 0.49
C ASN A 104 -9.78 -9.78 -0.35
N VAL A 105 -9.20 -8.64 -0.72
CA VAL A 105 -9.88 -7.60 -1.52
C VAL A 105 -9.38 -7.63 -2.98
N ALA A 106 -9.01 -8.81 -3.49
CA ALA A 106 -8.62 -9.01 -4.89
C ALA A 106 -9.75 -8.68 -5.88
N ILE A 107 -11.01 -8.79 -5.46
CA ILE A 107 -12.17 -8.45 -6.29
C ILE A 107 -12.08 -7.07 -6.94
N ILE A 108 -11.57 -6.07 -6.22
CA ILE A 108 -11.47 -4.69 -6.72
C ILE A 108 -10.46 -4.61 -7.87
N PHE A 109 -9.35 -5.33 -7.74
CA PHE A 109 -8.40 -5.46 -8.82
C PHE A 109 -9.05 -6.14 -10.03
N PHE A 110 -9.77 -7.26 -9.85
CA PHE A 110 -10.43 -7.95 -10.96
C PHE A 110 -11.50 -7.10 -11.65
N ILE A 111 -12.31 -6.35 -10.88
CA ILE A 111 -13.26 -5.36 -11.43
C ILE A 111 -12.52 -4.29 -12.24
N SER A 112 -11.38 -3.82 -11.74
CA SER A 112 -10.56 -2.83 -12.44
C SER A 112 -10.08 -3.35 -13.79
N ILE A 113 -9.59 -4.59 -13.82
CA ILE A 113 -9.15 -5.27 -15.05
C ILE A 113 -10.32 -5.56 -15.99
N LEU A 114 -11.48 -5.93 -15.46
CA LEU A 114 -12.69 -6.20 -16.24
C LEU A 114 -13.10 -4.93 -17.00
N ILE A 115 -13.20 -3.78 -16.32
CA ILE A 115 -13.55 -2.50 -16.94
C ILE A 115 -12.50 -2.09 -17.98
N TYR A 116 -11.21 -2.25 -17.68
CA TYR A 116 -10.13 -2.02 -18.65
C TYR A 116 -10.27 -2.91 -19.90
N SER A 117 -10.60 -4.19 -19.70
CA SER A 117 -10.72 -5.19 -20.79
C SER A 117 -11.92 -4.90 -21.70
N ILE A 118 -13.04 -4.44 -21.13
CA ILE A 118 -14.21 -3.98 -21.88
C ILE A 118 -13.82 -2.82 -22.79
N TYR A 119 -13.17 -1.80 -22.23
CA TYR A 119 -12.83 -0.58 -22.97
C TYR A 119 -11.84 -0.83 -24.11
N ASN A 120 -10.82 -1.66 -23.85
CA ASN A 120 -9.76 -1.97 -24.83
C ASN A 120 -10.03 -3.23 -25.65
N LYS A 121 -11.24 -3.82 -25.55
CA LYS A 121 -11.69 -5.00 -26.30
C LYS A 121 -10.73 -6.22 -26.20
N LYS A 122 -10.03 -6.39 -25.08
CA LYS A 122 -9.11 -7.53 -24.82
C LYS A 122 -9.90 -8.75 -24.33
N ARG A 123 -10.35 -9.61 -25.26
CA ARG A 123 -11.25 -10.75 -24.97
C ARG A 123 -10.73 -11.72 -23.90
N CYS A 124 -9.47 -12.17 -23.99
CA CYS A 124 -8.91 -13.12 -23.01
C CYS A 124 -8.90 -12.54 -21.59
N LEU A 125 -8.50 -11.28 -21.45
CA LEU A 125 -8.43 -10.58 -20.16
C LEU A 125 -9.84 -10.32 -19.60
N LEU A 126 -10.82 -10.06 -20.48
CA LEU A 126 -12.23 -9.89 -20.11
C LEU A 126 -12.80 -11.17 -19.50
N TYR A 127 -12.66 -12.32 -20.18
CA TYR A 127 -13.18 -13.59 -19.64
C TYR A 127 -12.47 -14.01 -18.35
N ALA A 128 -11.13 -13.88 -18.30
CA ALA A 128 -10.36 -14.21 -17.11
C ALA A 128 -10.77 -13.34 -15.91
N SER A 129 -10.86 -12.02 -16.09
CA SER A 129 -11.26 -11.10 -15.01
C SER A 129 -12.73 -11.28 -14.58
N ALA A 130 -13.65 -11.59 -15.49
CA ALA A 130 -15.04 -11.88 -15.14
C ALA A 130 -15.17 -13.14 -14.27
N ILE A 131 -14.55 -14.24 -14.70
CA ILE A 131 -14.57 -15.52 -13.96
C ILE A 131 -13.93 -15.33 -12.58
N LEU A 132 -12.75 -14.70 -12.52
CA LEU A 132 -12.05 -14.46 -11.25
C LEU A 132 -12.79 -13.49 -10.32
N SER A 133 -13.51 -12.50 -10.85
CA SER A 133 -14.36 -11.62 -10.04
C SER A 133 -15.48 -12.41 -9.36
N ILE A 134 -16.14 -13.32 -10.09
CA ILE A 134 -17.19 -14.18 -9.55
C ILE A 134 -16.62 -15.11 -8.48
N ILE A 135 -15.51 -15.79 -8.77
CA ILE A 135 -14.86 -16.69 -7.80
C ILE A 135 -14.40 -15.91 -6.56
N SER A 136 -13.87 -14.70 -6.74
CA SER A 136 -13.45 -13.84 -5.63
C SER A 136 -14.61 -13.48 -4.71
N LEU A 137 -15.84 -13.28 -5.22
CA LEU A 137 -17.01 -13.03 -4.38
C LEU A 137 -17.31 -14.21 -3.47
N TYR A 138 -17.21 -15.44 -3.98
CA TYR A 138 -17.47 -16.65 -3.20
C TYR A 138 -16.39 -16.94 -2.15
N LEU A 139 -15.12 -16.68 -2.48
CA LEU A 139 -13.99 -16.93 -1.58
C LEU A 139 -13.78 -15.82 -0.54
N SER A 140 -14.08 -14.57 -0.91
CA SER A 140 -13.83 -13.45 -0.03
C SER A 140 -14.81 -13.44 1.14
N SER A 141 -14.30 -13.35 2.36
CA SER A 141 -15.10 -13.06 3.56
C SER A 141 -15.48 -11.56 3.63
N PHE A 142 -15.59 -10.89 2.49
CA PHE A 142 -15.79 -9.46 2.40
C PHE A 142 -17.27 -9.13 2.62
N ILE A 143 -17.65 -8.95 3.88
CA ILE A 143 -19.01 -8.62 4.27
C ILE A 143 -19.23 -7.13 4.00
N VAL A 144 -19.92 -6.82 2.89
CA VAL A 144 -20.40 -5.46 2.60
C VAL A 144 -21.68 -5.23 3.39
N GLY A 145 -21.56 -4.59 4.55
CA GLY A 145 -22.66 -4.34 5.47
C GLY A 145 -22.59 -2.95 6.08
N GLY A 146 -23.60 -2.59 6.88
CA GLY A 146 -23.58 -1.36 7.67
C GLY A 146 -24.48 -0.24 7.15
N LYS A 147 -24.82 0.67 8.08
CA LYS A 147 -25.50 1.94 7.83
C LYS A 147 -24.45 3.03 7.62
N PRO A 148 -24.72 4.08 6.82
CA PRO A 148 -23.75 5.15 6.60
C PRO A 148 -23.27 5.74 7.93
N SER A 149 -21.96 5.66 8.19
CA SER A 149 -21.33 6.01 9.47
C SER A 149 -20.27 7.10 9.36
N GLY A 150 -20.06 7.66 8.16
CA GLY A 150 -19.27 8.88 7.97
C GLY A 150 -17.74 8.71 8.04
N HIS A 151 -17.18 7.51 7.83
CA HIS A 151 -15.72 7.27 7.87
C HIS A 151 -14.94 7.82 6.67
N PHE A 152 -15.57 8.58 5.78
CA PHE A 152 -14.91 9.14 4.60
C PHE A 152 -13.71 10.03 4.97
N ILE A 153 -13.89 10.93 5.94
CA ILE A 153 -12.84 11.86 6.37
C ILE A 153 -11.66 11.08 6.97
N ASP A 154 -11.93 10.02 7.72
CA ASP A 154 -10.90 9.14 8.30
C ASP A 154 -10.07 8.47 7.19
N ILE A 155 -10.74 7.88 6.20
CA ILE A 155 -10.09 7.19 5.07
C ILE A 155 -9.31 8.17 4.19
N PHE A 156 -9.87 9.36 3.93
CA PHE A 156 -9.19 10.41 3.19
C PHE A 156 -7.93 10.89 3.94
N GLY A 157 -8.02 11.08 5.25
CA GLY A 157 -6.90 11.39 6.13
C GLY A 157 -5.82 10.31 6.14
N LEU A 158 -6.22 9.03 6.12
CA LEU A 158 -5.27 7.91 6.03
C LEU A 158 -4.54 7.88 4.68
N TYR A 159 -5.22 8.09 3.56
CA TYR A 159 -4.55 8.22 2.26
C TYR A 159 -3.58 9.41 2.24
N SER A 160 -4.01 10.54 2.79
CA SER A 160 -3.18 11.74 2.96
C SER A 160 -1.90 11.43 3.75
N ALA A 161 -1.99 10.65 4.83
CA ALA A 161 -0.81 10.21 5.60
C ALA A 161 0.08 9.22 4.82
N ILE A 162 -0.52 8.31 4.05
CA ILE A 162 0.18 7.27 3.27
C ILE A 162 0.96 7.86 2.08
N PHE A 163 0.44 8.90 1.45
CA PHE A 163 1.06 9.56 0.30
C PHE A 163 1.87 10.80 0.69
N SER A 164 1.65 11.39 1.87
CA SER A 164 1.88 12.81 2.18
C SER A 164 0.70 13.69 1.71
N PRO A 165 0.20 14.63 2.54
CA PRO A 165 -1.06 15.33 2.27
C PRO A 165 -1.12 16.06 0.93
N PHE A 166 -0.08 16.83 0.62
CA PHE A 166 -0.04 17.62 -0.62
C PHE A 166 0.23 16.74 -1.84
N LEU A 167 1.02 15.68 -1.67
CA LEU A 167 1.24 14.68 -2.71
C LEU A 167 -0.07 13.98 -3.07
N PHE A 168 -0.88 13.62 -2.07
CA PHE A 168 -2.17 12.97 -2.27
C PHE A 168 -3.16 13.85 -3.04
N ILE A 169 -3.25 15.15 -2.70
CA ILE A 169 -4.13 16.09 -3.41
C ILE A 169 -3.69 16.22 -4.88
N TYR A 170 -2.39 16.35 -5.14
CA TYR A 170 -1.89 16.40 -6.50
C TYR A 170 -2.10 15.08 -7.26
N PHE A 171 -1.97 13.95 -6.57
CA PHE A 171 -2.25 12.62 -7.12
C PHE A 171 -3.71 12.48 -7.57
N LEU A 172 -4.68 12.97 -6.80
CA LEU A 172 -6.09 13.01 -7.21
C LEU A 172 -6.29 13.83 -8.49
N PHE A 173 -5.68 15.01 -8.56
CA PHE A 173 -5.69 15.85 -9.77
C PHE A 173 -5.07 15.12 -10.97
N ALA A 174 -3.93 14.46 -10.77
CA ALA A 174 -3.24 13.76 -11.84
C ALA A 174 -4.05 12.57 -12.34
N ILE A 175 -4.59 11.72 -11.47
CA ILE A 175 -5.46 10.62 -11.90
C ILE A 175 -6.69 11.15 -12.64
N TYR A 176 -7.31 12.25 -12.18
CA TYR A 176 -8.41 12.87 -12.91
C TYR A 176 -7.98 13.30 -14.33
N LYS A 177 -6.83 13.96 -14.47
CA LYS A 177 -6.30 14.41 -15.78
C LYS A 177 -5.84 13.25 -16.68
N ALA A 178 -5.36 12.15 -16.10
CA ALA A 178 -4.96 10.93 -16.81
C ALA A 178 -6.15 10.22 -17.49
N LYS A 179 -7.40 10.57 -17.13
CA LYS A 179 -8.62 10.05 -17.78
C LYS A 179 -8.66 10.26 -19.30
N ALA A 180 -7.90 11.22 -19.84
CA ALA A 180 -7.80 11.38 -21.29
C ALA A 180 -7.13 10.17 -21.97
N ASN A 181 -6.06 9.63 -21.37
CA ASN A 181 -5.28 8.52 -21.90
C ASN A 181 -5.30 7.35 -20.91
N ARG A 182 -6.47 6.71 -20.79
CA ARG A 182 -6.72 5.65 -19.81
C ARG A 182 -5.95 4.39 -20.17
N ASP A 183 -4.88 4.14 -19.44
CA ASP A 183 -4.13 2.91 -19.53
C ASP A 183 -4.47 1.95 -18.37
N ILE A 184 -3.94 0.74 -18.40
CA ILE A 184 -4.26 -0.28 -17.39
C ILE A 184 -3.94 0.17 -15.97
N LEU A 185 -2.85 0.92 -15.80
CA LEU A 185 -2.38 1.44 -14.53
C LEU A 185 -3.35 2.50 -13.98
N TRP A 186 -3.94 3.32 -14.85
CA TRP A 186 -5.04 4.23 -14.50
C TRP A 186 -6.26 3.48 -13.99
N TYR A 187 -6.72 2.43 -14.67
CA TYR A 187 -7.90 1.67 -14.24
C TYR A 187 -7.68 1.03 -12.87
N ILE A 188 -6.55 0.35 -12.65
CA ILE A 188 -6.22 -0.28 -11.37
C ILE A 188 -6.22 0.76 -10.24
N SER A 189 -5.54 1.88 -10.44
CA SER A 189 -5.34 2.88 -9.39
C SER A 189 -6.62 3.67 -9.10
N PHE A 190 -7.31 4.14 -10.16
CA PHE A 190 -8.50 4.98 -10.03
C PHE A 190 -9.71 4.23 -9.50
N ILE A 191 -9.97 3.02 -10.01
CA ILE A 191 -11.11 2.22 -9.55
C ILE A 191 -10.89 1.81 -8.10
N SER A 192 -9.68 1.41 -7.72
CA SER A 192 -9.36 1.08 -6.33
C SER A 192 -9.56 2.28 -5.40
N LEU A 193 -9.14 3.48 -5.82
CA LEU A 193 -9.34 4.70 -5.06
C LEU A 193 -10.83 5.03 -4.92
N ILE A 194 -11.58 5.07 -6.01
CA ILE A 194 -13.03 5.39 -5.97
C ILE A 194 -13.80 4.38 -5.15
N VAL A 195 -13.58 3.09 -5.37
CA VAL A 195 -14.29 2.04 -4.63
C VAL A 195 -13.97 2.13 -3.14
N SER A 196 -12.71 2.41 -2.77
CA SER A 196 -12.34 2.63 -1.36
C SER A 196 -13.09 3.82 -0.75
N LEU A 197 -13.19 4.94 -1.46
CA LEU A 197 -13.88 6.14 -0.96
C LEU A 197 -15.39 5.91 -0.87
N ILE A 198 -16.01 5.27 -1.87
CA ILE A 198 -17.45 4.95 -1.84
C ILE A 198 -17.76 4.00 -0.69
N LEU A 199 -16.98 2.94 -0.50
CA LEU A 199 -17.19 1.99 0.59
C LEU A 199 -16.99 2.64 1.96
N SER A 200 -16.07 3.61 2.08
CA SER A 200 -15.81 4.33 3.34
C SER A 200 -17.00 5.14 3.86
N ILE A 201 -17.94 5.53 2.98
CA ILE A 201 -19.17 6.23 3.40
C ILE A 201 -20.06 5.28 4.22
N ARG A 202 -20.09 3.99 3.87
CA ARG A 202 -20.97 2.99 4.45
C ARG A 202 -20.32 2.21 5.61
N GLN A 203 -19.02 1.95 5.53
CA GLN A 203 -18.34 1.08 6.48
C GLN A 203 -16.87 1.46 6.67
N ARG A 204 -16.30 1.09 7.81
CA ARG A 204 -14.86 1.23 8.05
C ARG A 204 -14.10 0.19 7.22
N ILE A 205 -13.20 0.64 6.37
CA ILE A 205 -12.35 -0.21 5.54
C ILE A 205 -10.89 -0.19 6.01
N TYR A 206 -10.18 -1.30 5.82
CA TYR A 206 -8.74 -1.34 6.05
C TYR A 206 -8.01 -0.72 4.85
N ILE A 207 -7.57 0.52 5.01
CA ILE A 207 -6.94 1.32 3.94
C ILE A 207 -5.75 0.62 3.27
N THR A 208 -5.02 -0.19 4.04
CA THR A 208 -3.82 -0.89 3.58
C THR A 208 -4.13 -1.90 2.47
N GLU A 209 -5.34 -2.44 2.44
CA GLU A 209 -5.76 -3.41 1.42
C GLU A 209 -5.92 -2.74 0.04
N PHE A 210 -6.43 -1.49 0.02
CA PHE A 210 -6.68 -0.75 -1.23
C PHE A 210 -5.45 0.01 -1.71
N THR A 211 -4.66 0.53 -0.76
CA THR A 211 -3.45 1.32 -1.00
C THR A 211 -2.46 0.59 -1.93
N SER A 212 -2.38 -0.73 -1.81
CA SER A 212 -1.53 -1.59 -2.66
C SER A 212 -1.77 -1.40 -4.16
N TYR A 213 -3.00 -1.10 -4.56
CA TYR A 213 -3.38 -0.86 -5.95
C TYR A 213 -3.24 0.61 -6.33
N VAL A 214 -3.54 1.53 -5.39
CA VAL A 214 -3.51 2.98 -5.64
C VAL A 214 -2.07 3.50 -5.80
N LEU A 215 -1.12 3.02 -4.99
CA LEU A 215 0.28 3.47 -5.01
C LEU A 215 0.98 3.25 -6.36
N VAL A 216 0.55 2.24 -7.13
CA VAL A 216 1.13 1.97 -8.44
C VAL A 216 0.84 3.11 -9.43
N GLY A 217 -0.27 3.84 -9.20
CA GLY A 217 -0.68 5.04 -9.94
C GLY A 217 0.31 6.20 -9.92
N MET A 218 1.31 6.16 -9.03
CA MET A 218 2.29 7.24 -8.86
C MET A 218 3.07 7.57 -10.14
N ILE A 219 3.23 6.59 -11.03
CA ILE A 219 3.85 6.80 -12.35
C ILE A 219 3.06 7.84 -13.16
N LEU A 220 1.72 7.76 -13.16
CA LEU A 220 0.87 8.70 -13.90
C LEU A 220 0.97 10.11 -13.34
N MET A 221 1.09 10.22 -12.01
CA MET A 221 1.24 11.52 -11.35
C MET A 221 2.47 12.26 -11.89
N ILE A 222 3.59 11.56 -11.97
CA ILE A 222 4.87 12.11 -12.39
C ILE A 222 4.89 12.34 -13.90
N GLN A 223 4.28 11.44 -14.67
CA GLN A 223 4.08 11.62 -16.10
C GLN A 223 3.29 12.90 -16.40
N ILE A 224 2.22 13.16 -15.66
CA ILE A 224 1.41 14.38 -15.82
C ILE A 224 2.18 15.62 -15.41
N TYR A 225 2.97 15.54 -14.35
CA TYR A 225 3.85 16.63 -13.93
C TYR A 225 4.84 17.00 -15.03
N HIS A 226 5.62 16.04 -15.54
CA HIS A 226 6.61 16.30 -16.58
C HIS A 226 5.97 16.75 -17.89
N ASN A 227 4.88 16.12 -18.32
CA ASN A 227 4.15 16.56 -19.52
C ASN A 227 3.63 17.99 -19.36
N SER A 228 3.17 18.36 -18.17
CA SER A 228 2.73 19.73 -17.90
C SER A 228 3.90 20.72 -17.91
N LEU A 229 5.07 20.36 -17.37
CA LEU A 229 6.24 21.23 -17.43
C LEU A 229 6.78 21.39 -18.85
N ARG A 230 6.89 20.30 -19.61
CA ARG A 230 7.53 20.28 -20.95
C ARG A 230 6.77 21.04 -22.02
N VAL A 231 5.45 21.09 -21.91
CA VAL A 231 4.60 21.87 -22.84
C VAL A 231 4.73 23.38 -22.61
N ARG A 232 5.28 23.82 -21.47
CA ARG A 232 5.41 25.24 -21.11
C ARG A 232 6.82 25.77 -21.36
N LEU A 233 6.90 27.04 -21.77
CA LEU A 233 8.16 27.79 -21.83
C LEU A 233 8.80 27.90 -20.45
N LYS A 234 10.13 27.94 -20.39
CA LYS A 234 10.92 27.92 -19.14
C LYS A 234 10.49 29.01 -18.15
N GLU A 235 10.12 30.18 -18.65
CA GLU A 235 9.64 31.33 -17.86
C GLU A 235 8.38 31.02 -17.06
N TYR A 236 7.43 30.28 -17.64
CA TYR A 236 6.16 29.90 -17.00
C TYR A 236 6.22 28.62 -16.18
N GLN A 237 7.39 27.97 -16.09
CA GLN A 237 7.56 26.74 -15.29
C GLN A 237 7.77 27.02 -13.80
N GLY A 238 8.10 28.26 -13.41
CA GLY A 238 8.53 28.60 -12.06
C GLY A 238 7.54 28.18 -10.96
N LEU A 239 6.26 28.52 -11.11
CA LEU A 239 5.22 28.18 -10.13
C LEU A 239 5.07 26.65 -9.98
N TYR A 240 5.02 25.91 -11.08
CA TYR A 240 4.89 24.45 -11.06
C TYR A 240 6.08 23.76 -10.39
N LYS A 241 7.30 24.27 -10.62
CA LYS A 241 8.50 23.78 -9.95
C LYS A 241 8.46 24.08 -8.45
N LYS A 242 8.06 25.28 -8.04
CA LYS A 242 7.90 25.65 -6.62
C LYS A 242 6.88 24.78 -5.90
N ILE A 243 5.70 24.55 -6.51
CA ILE A 243 4.66 23.68 -5.94
C ILE A 243 5.17 22.24 -5.80
N PHE A 244 5.84 21.72 -6.84
CA PHE A 244 6.40 20.37 -6.77
C PHE A 244 7.50 20.25 -5.71
N TYR A 245 8.39 21.24 -5.60
CA TYR A 245 9.42 21.27 -4.57
C TYR A 245 8.81 21.30 -3.16
N PHE A 246 7.75 22.09 -2.96
CA PHE A 246 6.99 22.09 -1.71
C PHE A 246 6.41 20.71 -1.41
N MET A 247 5.80 20.04 -2.40
CA MET A 247 5.31 18.67 -2.23
C MET A 247 6.43 17.69 -1.85
N MET A 248 7.61 17.79 -2.48
CA MET A 248 8.76 16.95 -2.16
C MET A 248 9.26 17.17 -0.74
N ILE A 249 9.33 18.43 -0.27
CA ILE A 249 9.68 18.73 1.13
C ILE A 249 8.68 18.05 2.08
N THR A 250 7.39 18.15 1.80
CA THR A 250 6.35 17.53 2.65
C THR A 250 6.38 16.01 2.61
N LEU A 251 6.80 15.40 1.50
CA LEU A 251 7.02 13.97 1.39
C LEU A 251 8.21 13.55 2.26
N ILE A 252 9.34 14.24 2.12
CA ILE A 252 10.56 13.96 2.88
C ILE A 252 10.31 14.15 4.38
N SER A 253 9.62 15.22 4.79
CA SER A 253 9.30 15.42 6.21
C SER A 253 8.40 14.31 6.75
N SER A 254 7.36 13.93 6.01
CA SER A 254 6.46 12.84 6.43
C SER A 254 7.17 11.50 6.56
N THR A 255 8.11 11.19 5.67
CA THR A 255 8.91 9.96 5.77
C THR A 255 9.91 9.98 6.90
N LEU A 256 10.58 11.11 7.13
CA LEU A 256 11.50 11.26 8.25
C LEU A 256 10.78 11.05 9.59
N ILE A 257 9.57 11.59 9.76
CA ILE A 257 8.75 11.35 10.97
C ILE A 257 8.50 9.86 11.20
N ILE A 258 8.25 9.10 10.14
CA ILE A 258 8.00 7.65 10.22
C ILE A 258 9.27 6.88 10.51
N ILE A 259 10.37 7.20 9.83
CA ILE A 259 11.66 6.53 10.06
C ILE A 259 12.14 6.79 11.49
N PHE A 260 12.03 8.03 11.96
CA PHE A 260 12.43 8.45 13.31
C PHE A 260 11.31 8.32 14.36
N HIS A 261 10.29 7.51 14.12
CA HIS A 261 9.19 7.32 15.09
C HIS A 261 9.68 6.81 16.46
N GLN A 262 10.72 5.98 16.50
CA GLN A 262 11.26 5.42 17.75
C GLN A 262 11.99 6.47 18.62
N PRO A 263 12.95 7.26 18.09
CA PRO A 263 13.53 8.35 18.89
C PRO A 263 12.51 9.42 19.26
N LEU A 264 11.54 9.72 18.37
CA LEU A 264 10.44 10.63 18.69
C LEU A 264 9.57 10.10 19.84
N PHE A 265 9.32 8.79 19.89
CA PHE A 265 8.56 8.17 20.98
C PHE A 265 9.23 8.37 22.36
N ASN A 266 10.56 8.30 22.42
CA ASN A 266 11.32 8.47 23.67
C ASN A 266 11.40 9.94 24.14
N LEU A 267 11.11 10.90 23.28
CA LEU A 267 11.10 12.33 23.61
C LEU A 267 9.74 12.83 24.15
N VAL A 268 8.69 12.01 24.06
CA VAL A 268 7.35 12.39 24.51
C VAL A 268 7.14 11.98 25.97
N ASP A 269 6.89 12.95 26.85
CA ASP A 269 6.65 12.73 28.28
C ASP A 269 5.50 11.76 28.57
N ASN A 270 4.47 11.77 27.72
CA ASN A 270 3.30 10.89 27.83
C ASN A 270 3.23 9.89 26.65
N PRO A 271 3.70 8.64 26.83
CA PRO A 271 3.81 7.68 25.73
C PRO A 271 2.46 7.35 25.07
N LYS A 272 1.34 7.43 25.81
CA LYS A 272 -0.02 7.22 25.29
C LYS A 272 -0.47 8.24 24.23
N LYS A 273 0.17 9.41 24.16
CA LYS A 273 -0.15 10.44 23.16
C LYS A 273 0.57 10.21 21.83
N HIS A 274 1.56 9.32 21.79
CA HIS A 274 2.32 9.05 20.58
C HIS A 274 1.62 8.01 19.71
N PHE A 275 1.56 8.25 18.40
CA PHE A 275 0.87 7.37 17.44
C PHE A 275 1.38 5.92 17.42
N ALA A 276 2.65 5.71 17.80
CA ALA A 276 3.28 4.39 17.86
C ALA A 276 3.03 3.63 19.18
N TYR A 277 2.31 4.18 20.16
CA TYR A 277 2.09 3.55 21.46
C TYR A 277 1.51 2.14 21.35
N ASP A 278 0.45 1.97 20.55
CA ASP A 278 -0.22 0.68 20.36
C ASP A 278 0.71 -0.41 19.79
N ILE A 279 1.75 0.00 19.07
CA ILE A 279 2.76 -0.91 18.51
C ILE A 279 3.71 -1.40 19.62
N TYR A 280 4.07 -0.53 20.55
CA TYR A 280 5.03 -0.83 21.61
C TYR A 280 4.39 -1.34 22.91
N GLU A 281 3.10 -1.09 23.15
CA GLU A 281 2.41 -1.44 24.40
C GLU A 281 2.65 -2.90 24.80
N ILE A 282 2.43 -3.84 23.87
CA ILE A 282 2.59 -5.27 24.14
C ILE A 282 4.05 -5.65 24.43
N TYR A 283 5.01 -4.97 23.80
CA TYR A 283 6.44 -5.17 24.08
C TYR A 283 6.77 -4.77 25.53
N TRP A 284 6.30 -3.61 25.99
CA TRP A 284 6.52 -3.15 27.37
C TRP A 284 5.81 -4.03 28.39
N VAL A 285 4.58 -4.45 28.11
CA VAL A 285 3.87 -5.45 28.94
C VAL A 285 4.68 -6.74 29.03
N SER A 286 5.25 -7.20 27.91
CA SER A 286 6.08 -8.41 27.90
C SER A 286 7.35 -8.29 28.72
N GLN A 287 7.98 -7.10 28.71
CA GLN A 287 9.14 -6.83 29.54
C GLN A 287 8.78 -6.76 31.03
N LYS A 288 7.65 -6.15 31.39
CA LYS A 288 7.15 -6.11 32.78
C LYS A 288 6.87 -7.50 33.34
N ILE A 289 6.35 -8.41 32.51
CA ILE A 289 6.13 -9.80 32.91
C ILE A 289 7.45 -10.55 33.10
N LYS A 290 8.39 -10.39 32.16
CA LYS A 290 9.72 -11.03 32.25
C LYS A 290 10.57 -10.53 33.42
N SER A 291 10.39 -9.27 33.82
CA SER A 291 11.07 -8.66 34.98
C SER A 291 10.38 -8.96 36.32
N GLY A 292 9.28 -9.72 36.34
CA GLY A 292 8.57 -10.08 37.57
C GLY A 292 7.71 -8.97 38.17
N LEU A 293 7.62 -7.80 37.53
CA LEU A 293 6.78 -6.68 37.96
C LEU A 293 5.28 -6.92 37.72
N MET A 294 4.93 -7.90 36.88
CA MET A 294 3.56 -8.28 36.58
C MET A 294 3.48 -9.80 36.37
N SER A 295 2.51 -10.47 37.00
CA SER A 295 2.40 -11.94 36.91
C SER A 295 1.72 -12.39 35.62
N CYS A 296 0.74 -11.64 35.12
CA CYS A 296 0.00 -12.00 33.93
C CYS A 296 -0.72 -10.82 33.27
N TYR A 297 -0.96 -10.91 31.96
CA TYR A 297 -1.74 -9.95 31.18
C TYR A 297 -2.58 -10.70 30.13
N ASP A 298 -3.90 -10.50 30.15
CA ASP A 298 -4.81 -11.03 29.16
C ASP A 298 -5.56 -9.90 28.45
N THR A 299 -5.91 -10.12 27.20
CA THR A 299 -6.56 -9.15 26.33
C THR A 299 -7.51 -9.86 25.39
N ASP A 300 -8.68 -9.28 25.16
CA ASP A 300 -9.68 -9.85 24.26
C ASP A 300 -9.32 -9.64 22.78
N GLU A 301 -8.36 -8.76 22.50
CA GLU A 301 -7.89 -8.51 21.13
C GLU A 301 -6.97 -9.63 20.64
N ASN A 302 -7.44 -10.39 19.64
CA ASN A 302 -6.68 -11.47 19.00
C ASN A 302 -5.28 -11.03 18.56
N LYS A 303 -5.13 -9.82 18.01
CA LYS A 303 -3.84 -9.31 17.53
C LYS A 303 -2.81 -9.17 18.66
N LYS A 304 -3.22 -8.60 19.78
CA LYS A 304 -2.39 -8.43 20.98
C LYS A 304 -2.04 -9.78 21.61
N ARG A 305 -2.97 -10.75 21.62
CA ARG A 305 -2.71 -12.13 22.05
C ARG A 305 -1.65 -12.84 21.20
N TYR A 306 -1.69 -12.71 19.88
CA TYR A 306 -0.65 -13.30 19.01
C TYR A 306 0.72 -12.67 19.26
N GLN A 307 0.78 -11.35 19.50
CA GLN A 307 2.02 -10.67 19.87
C GLN A 307 2.57 -11.15 21.23
N LEU A 308 1.72 -11.37 22.24
CA LEU A 308 2.16 -11.92 23.54
C LEU A 308 2.70 -13.35 23.39
N ARG A 309 2.03 -14.20 22.59
CA ARG A 309 2.52 -15.54 22.27
C ARG A 309 3.88 -15.52 21.59
N TYR A 310 4.12 -14.55 20.71
CA TYR A 310 5.43 -14.32 20.10
C TYR A 310 6.52 -14.05 21.16
N TYR A 311 6.20 -13.29 22.21
CA TYR A 311 7.10 -13.08 23.35
C TYR A 311 7.16 -14.24 24.36
N LYS A 312 6.55 -15.39 24.02
CA LYS A 312 6.44 -16.61 24.86
C LYS A 312 5.60 -16.42 26.13
N ILE A 313 4.66 -15.47 26.13
CA ILE A 313 3.73 -15.24 27.25
C ILE A 313 2.43 -15.98 26.95
N LYS A 314 2.02 -16.85 27.88
CA LYS A 314 0.77 -17.63 27.78
C LYS A 314 -0.43 -16.82 28.28
N SER A 315 -1.61 -17.19 27.81
CA SER A 315 -2.88 -16.67 28.32
C SER A 315 -3.01 -16.93 29.81
N CYS A 316 -3.58 -15.97 30.55
CA CYS A 316 -3.83 -16.10 31.99
C CYS A 316 -4.92 -17.11 32.32
N LYS A 317 -5.88 -17.31 31.40
CA LYS A 317 -6.87 -18.38 31.53
C LYS A 317 -6.20 -19.72 31.21
N LYS A 318 -6.19 -20.60 32.22
CA LYS A 318 -5.74 -21.99 32.15
C LYS A 318 -6.54 -22.78 31.12
#